data_AF-A0A317HTW8-F1
#
_entry.id   AF-A0A317HTW8-F1
#
_cell.length_a   1.000
_cell.length_b   1.000
_cell.length_c   1.000
_cell.angle_alpha   90.00
_cell.angle_beta   90.00
_cell.angle_gamma   90.00
#
_symmetry.space_group_name_H-M   'P 1'
#
loop_
_entity.id
_entity.type
_entity.pdbx_description
1 polymer ?
#
loop_
_entity_poly.entity_id
_entity_poly.type
_entity_poly.pdbx_seq_one_letter_code
_entity_poly.pdbx_strand_id
1 'polypeptide(L)'
;SGEGPYQIQYALQEAMQDLVGIVRTESEMQRALACIEALSARASRVGVGGHREYNPGWHAALDLRNLLTVSEAITRSALARTESRGGHFRDDYPDKDSHYATFNHIARKGKDGRMEISTAPIPEMPEELKRIIEEMK
;
A
#
# COMPACT_ATOMS: atom_id res chain seq x y z
N SER A 1 14.19 -11.17 25.19
CA SER A 1 13.68 -11.84 23.98
C SER A 1 12.87 -10.81 23.22
N GLY A 2 13.29 -10.43 22.00
CA GLY A 2 12.53 -9.49 21.18
C GLY A 2 11.22 -10.11 20.67
N GLU A 3 10.31 -9.28 20.20
CA GLU A 3 9.12 -9.71 19.48
C GLU A 3 9.52 -10.54 18.24
N GLY A 4 8.77 -11.61 17.96
CA GLY A 4 9.01 -12.46 16.78
C GLY A 4 8.46 -11.82 15.50
N PRO A 5 9.00 -12.20 14.32
CA PRO A 5 8.60 -11.58 13.06
C PRO A 5 7.15 -11.86 12.67
N TYR A 6 6.63 -13.04 13.02
CA TYR A 6 5.24 -13.41 12.72
C TYR A 6 4.23 -12.53 13.45
N GLN A 7 4.50 -12.12 14.69
CA GLN A 7 3.62 -11.22 15.43
C GLN A 7 3.49 -9.86 14.73
N ILE A 8 4.59 -9.30 14.22
CA ILE A 8 4.56 -8.06 13.43
C ILE A 8 3.80 -8.26 12.13
N GLN A 9 4.05 -9.37 11.43
CA GLN A 9 3.37 -9.68 10.18
C GLN A 9 1.85 -9.77 10.37
N TYR A 10 1.39 -10.49 11.40
CA TYR A 10 -0.04 -10.60 11.71
C TYR A 10 -0.66 -9.26 12.08
N ALA A 11 0.02 -8.47 12.92
CA ALA A 11 -0.48 -7.14 13.29
C ALA A 11 -0.56 -6.20 12.08
N LEU A 12 0.37 -6.30 11.12
CA LEU A 12 0.30 -5.54 9.87
C LEU A 12 -0.87 -6.01 9.01
N GLN A 13 -1.09 -7.32 8.89
CA GLN A 13 -2.20 -7.88 8.12
C GLN A 13 -3.55 -7.43 8.69
N GLU A 14 -3.73 -7.50 10.01
CA GLU A 14 -4.93 -7.03 10.70
C GLU A 14 -5.15 -5.52 10.47
N ALA A 15 -4.13 -4.69 10.69
CA ALA A 15 -4.24 -3.25 10.48
C ALA A 15 -4.60 -2.89 9.03
N MET A 16 -4.00 -3.57 8.04
CA MET A 16 -4.30 -3.31 6.63
C MET A 16 -5.69 -3.80 6.23
N GLN A 17 -6.14 -4.93 6.78
CA GLN A 17 -7.48 -5.47 6.54
C GLN A 17 -8.56 -4.54 7.10
N ASP A 18 -8.36 -4.05 8.32
CA ASP A 18 -9.35 -3.25 9.03
C ASP A 18 -9.40 -1.80 8.54
N LEU A 19 -8.25 -1.22 8.17
CA LEU A 19 -8.14 0.23 7.94
C LEU A 19 -7.89 0.60 6.46
N VAL A 20 -7.48 -0.35 5.62
CA VAL A 20 -7.15 -0.13 4.20
C VAL A 20 -7.79 -1.23 3.31
N GLY A 21 -8.88 -1.83 3.81
CA GLY A 21 -9.65 -2.89 3.16
C GLY A 21 -10.43 -2.42 1.93
N ILE A 22 -11.54 -3.10 1.60
CA ILE A 22 -12.33 -2.79 0.39
C ILE A 22 -12.93 -1.38 0.47
N VAL A 23 -13.55 -1.06 1.62
CA VAL A 23 -14.12 0.25 1.94
C VAL A 23 -13.10 1.02 2.77
N ARG A 24 -12.87 2.29 2.43
CA ARG A 24 -11.86 3.12 3.08
C ARG A 24 -12.43 4.48 3.43
N THR A 25 -11.93 5.06 4.51
CA THR A 25 -12.12 6.47 4.85
C THR A 25 -10.78 7.15 5.11
N GLU A 26 -10.72 8.47 5.01
CA GLU A 26 -9.51 9.23 5.32
C GLU A 26 -8.97 8.93 6.72
N SER A 27 -9.87 8.93 7.71
CA SER A 27 -9.52 8.77 9.12
C SER A 27 -8.91 7.40 9.41
N GLU A 28 -9.41 6.34 8.78
CA GLU A 28 -8.89 4.98 8.94
C GLU A 28 -7.53 4.84 8.27
N MET A 29 -7.36 5.37 7.06
CA MET A 29 -6.07 5.31 6.37
C MET A 29 -4.99 6.14 7.09
N GLN A 30 -5.34 7.28 7.70
CA GLN A 30 -4.41 8.03 8.56
C GLN A 30 -4.00 7.23 9.80
N ARG A 31 -4.95 6.54 10.45
CA ARG A 31 -4.65 5.60 11.54
C ARG A 31 -3.75 4.46 11.07
N ALA A 32 -3.99 3.92 9.88
CA ALA A 32 -3.17 2.86 9.29
C ALA A 32 -1.72 3.30 9.12
N LEU A 33 -1.46 4.54 8.66
CA LEU A 33 -0.09 5.07 8.57
C LEU A 33 0.61 5.11 9.94
N ALA A 34 -0.09 5.57 10.99
CA ALA A 34 0.46 5.56 12.35
C ALA A 34 0.76 4.13 12.85
N CYS A 35 -0.12 3.17 12.56
CA CYS A 35 0.10 1.76 12.87
C CYS A 35 1.32 1.19 12.12
N ILE A 36 1.45 1.46 10.82
CA ILE A 36 2.58 1.02 9.99
C ILE A 36 3.90 1.60 10.52
N GLU A 37 3.93 2.87 10.90
CA GLU A 37 5.11 3.50 11.48
C GLU A 37 5.53 2.82 12.80
N ALA A 38 4.58 2.59 13.70
CA ALA A 38 4.83 1.90 14.97
C ALA A 38 5.32 0.45 14.75
N LEU A 39 4.72 -0.27 13.79
CA LEU A 39 5.14 -1.62 13.42
C LEU A 39 6.52 -1.63 12.78
N SER A 40 6.87 -0.63 11.98
CA SER A 40 8.21 -0.48 11.40
C SER A 40 9.27 -0.28 12.48
N ALA A 41 8.99 0.55 13.48
CA ALA A 41 9.88 0.72 14.63
C ALA A 41 10.06 -0.60 15.39
N ARG A 42 9.01 -1.40 15.58
CA ARG A 42 9.09 -2.72 16.23
C ARG A 42 9.83 -3.74 15.37
N ALA A 43 9.57 -3.77 14.07
CA ALA A 43 10.23 -4.64 13.09
C ALA A 43 11.76 -4.47 13.11
N SER A 44 12.26 -3.26 13.36
CA SER A 44 13.71 -3.01 13.45
C SER A 44 14.41 -3.71 14.64
N ARG A 45 13.63 -4.21 15.61
CA ARG A 45 14.13 -4.85 16.84
C ARG A 45 13.76 -6.33 16.94
N VAL A 46 13.18 -6.92 15.90
CA VAL A 46 12.78 -8.33 15.93
C VAL A 46 14.00 -9.23 16.01
N GLY A 47 13.87 -10.29 16.80
CA GLY A 47 14.88 -11.33 16.91
C GLY A 47 14.34 -12.65 16.39
N VAL A 48 15.20 -13.42 15.74
CA VAL A 48 14.87 -14.78 15.28
C VAL A 48 15.74 -15.76 16.05
N GLY A 49 15.10 -16.73 16.70
CA GLY A 49 15.78 -17.87 17.33
C GLY A 49 15.89 -19.07 16.40
N GLY A 50 16.52 -20.13 16.89
CA GLY A 50 16.68 -21.39 16.15
C GLY A 50 18.01 -21.52 15.43
N HIS A 51 18.14 -22.58 14.64
CA HIS A 51 19.37 -22.92 13.93
C HIS A 51 19.51 -22.11 12.62
N ARG A 52 20.70 -22.18 12.00
CA ARG A 52 21.06 -21.42 10.79
C ARG A 52 20.63 -22.12 9.50
N GLU A 53 20.44 -23.44 9.55
CA GLU A 53 19.77 -24.20 8.51
C GLU A 53 18.35 -23.67 8.32
N TYR A 54 17.83 -23.76 7.10
CA TYR A 54 16.51 -23.27 6.65
C TYR A 54 15.58 -22.78 7.77
N ASN A 55 15.58 -21.46 8.02
CA ASN A 55 14.88 -20.84 9.14
C ASN A 55 13.74 -19.93 8.62
N PRO A 56 12.48 -20.41 8.64
CA PRO A 56 11.33 -19.64 8.18
C PRO A 56 11.15 -18.31 8.92
N GLY A 57 11.51 -18.24 10.20
CA GLY A 57 11.46 -17.01 10.98
C GLY A 57 12.44 -15.97 10.45
N TRP A 58 13.61 -16.40 9.98
CA TRP A 58 14.60 -15.49 9.38
C TRP A 58 14.09 -14.92 8.06
N HIS A 59 13.49 -15.75 7.21
CA HIS A 59 12.84 -15.28 5.98
C HIS A 59 11.72 -14.28 6.27
N ALA A 60 10.83 -14.59 7.22
CA ALA A 60 9.76 -13.68 7.61
C ALA A 60 10.31 -12.34 8.12
N ALA A 61 11.37 -12.35 8.93
CA ALA A 61 12.01 -11.12 9.42
C ALA A 61 12.57 -10.25 8.30
N LEU A 62 13.16 -10.85 7.26
CA LEU A 62 13.64 -10.12 6.08
C LEU A 62 12.48 -9.50 5.28
N ASP A 63 11.37 -10.22 5.17
CA ASP A 63 10.20 -9.79 4.39
C ASP A 63 9.43 -8.64 5.06
N LEU A 64 9.49 -8.50 6.39
CA LEU A 64 8.79 -7.43 7.12
C LEU A 64 9.06 -6.04 6.53
N ARG A 65 10.32 -5.74 6.16
CA ARG A 65 10.67 -4.43 5.58
C ARG A 65 9.93 -4.17 4.27
N ASN A 66 9.78 -5.20 3.44
CA ASN A 66 9.13 -5.12 2.15
C ASN A 66 7.62 -4.97 2.34
N LEU A 67 7.02 -5.79 3.21
CA LEU A 67 5.61 -5.72 3.56
C LEU A 67 5.23 -4.32 4.07
N LEU A 68 5.96 -3.80 5.06
CA LEU A 68 5.71 -2.47 5.62
C LEU A 68 5.87 -1.36 4.58
N THR A 69 6.88 -1.45 3.71
CA THR A 69 7.11 -0.45 2.66
C THR A 69 5.97 -0.42 1.64
N VAL A 70 5.50 -1.59 1.21
CA VAL A 70 4.38 -1.69 0.26
C VAL A 70 3.07 -1.25 0.91
N SER A 71 2.82 -1.63 2.16
CA SER A 71 1.67 -1.17 2.94
C SER A 71 1.61 0.35 3.06
N GLU A 72 2.75 1.01 3.34
CA GLU A 72 2.83 2.47 3.37
C GLU A 72 2.52 3.08 1.98
N ALA A 73 3.12 2.54 0.91
CA ALA A 73 2.91 3.02 -0.45
C ALA A 73 1.43 2.94 -0.88
N ILE A 74 0.77 1.82 -0.58
CA ILE A 74 -0.66 1.62 -0.86
C ILE A 74 -1.49 2.64 -0.08
N THR A 75 -1.27 2.74 1.23
CA THR A 75 -2.06 3.61 2.12
C THR A 75 -1.94 5.09 1.72
N ARG A 76 -0.71 5.56 1.44
CA ARG A 76 -0.49 6.95 0.99
C ARG A 76 -1.10 7.22 -0.39
N SER A 77 -1.01 6.26 -1.31
CA SER A 77 -1.64 6.40 -2.64
C SER A 77 -3.16 6.46 -2.53
N ALA A 78 -3.76 5.66 -1.66
CA ALA A 78 -5.20 5.65 -1.41
C ALA A 78 -5.68 6.95 -0.73
N LEU A 79 -4.90 7.50 0.20
CA LEU A 79 -5.17 8.82 0.80
C LEU A 79 -5.12 9.95 -0.23
N ALA A 80 -4.12 9.96 -1.11
CA ALA A 80 -3.95 10.99 -2.13
C ALA A 80 -5.04 10.98 -3.21
N ARG A 81 -5.81 9.89 -3.31
CA ARG A 81 -6.89 9.71 -4.28
C ARG A 81 -8.25 9.88 -3.62
N THR A 82 -8.88 11.05 -3.79
CA THR A 82 -10.21 11.39 -3.26
C THR A 82 -11.31 11.14 -4.29
N GLU A 83 -11.38 9.91 -4.79
CA GLU A 83 -12.50 9.40 -5.61
C GLU A 83 -12.67 7.90 -5.37
N SER A 84 -13.68 7.29 -5.97
CA SER A 84 -13.87 5.84 -6.01
C SER A 84 -13.86 5.29 -7.43
N ARG A 85 -12.97 4.32 -7.71
CA ARG A 85 -12.84 3.68 -9.02
C ARG A 85 -12.17 2.31 -8.94
N GLY A 86 -12.80 1.30 -9.55
CA GLY A 86 -12.23 -0.06 -9.61
C GLY A 86 -12.11 -0.66 -8.20
N GLY A 87 -10.94 -1.21 -7.85
CA GLY A 87 -10.67 -1.75 -6.52
C GLY A 87 -10.42 -0.70 -5.42
N HIS A 88 -10.38 0.58 -5.77
CA HIS A 88 -10.27 1.69 -4.82
C HIS A 88 -11.67 2.27 -4.56
N PHE A 89 -12.24 1.98 -3.39
CA PHE A 89 -13.51 2.57 -2.94
C PHE A 89 -13.30 3.34 -1.64
N ARG A 90 -13.80 4.58 -1.62
CA ARG A 90 -13.78 5.52 -0.51
C ARG A 90 -15.20 5.90 -0.16
N ASP A 91 -15.64 5.57 1.05
CA ASP A 91 -17.00 5.90 1.51
C ASP A 91 -17.21 7.42 1.64
N ASP A 92 -16.13 8.13 1.98
CA ASP A 92 -16.08 9.59 2.07
C ASP A 92 -15.95 10.29 0.70
N TYR A 93 -15.66 9.55 -0.38
CA TYR A 93 -15.62 10.03 -1.77
C TYR A 93 -16.16 8.94 -2.73
N PRO A 94 -17.47 8.65 -2.71
CA PRO A 94 -18.05 7.47 -3.35
C PRO A 94 -18.13 7.56 -4.89
N ASP A 95 -18.01 8.76 -5.43
CA ASP A 95 -18.15 9.02 -6.87
C ASP A 95 -16.80 9.03 -7.60
N LYS A 96 -16.88 8.82 -8.91
CA LYS A 96 -15.73 9.02 -9.82
C LYS A 96 -15.54 10.51 -10.09
N ASP A 97 -14.28 10.92 -10.16
CA ASP A 97 -13.88 12.25 -10.59
C ASP A 97 -13.05 12.13 -11.89
N SER A 98 -13.46 12.86 -12.92
CA SER A 98 -12.81 12.86 -14.22
C SER A 98 -11.36 13.37 -14.17
N HIS A 99 -11.00 14.21 -13.20
CA HIS A 99 -9.64 14.70 -12.99
C HIS A 99 -8.66 13.53 -12.76
N TYR A 100 -9.02 12.60 -11.88
CA TYR A 100 -8.23 11.41 -11.55
C TYR A 100 -8.19 10.35 -12.66
N ALA A 101 -8.90 10.57 -13.79
CA ALA A 101 -8.78 9.78 -15.01
C ALA A 101 -7.65 10.23 -15.93
N THR A 102 -6.91 11.29 -15.58
CA THR A 102 -5.89 11.88 -16.46
C THR A 102 -4.46 11.54 -16.03
N PHE A 103 -4.27 10.95 -14.86
CA PHE A 103 -2.95 10.60 -14.32
C PHE A 103 -2.98 9.33 -13.47
N ASN A 104 -1.81 8.72 -13.31
CA ASN A 104 -1.53 7.68 -12.33
C ASN A 104 -0.80 8.29 -11.12
N HIS A 105 -1.06 7.74 -9.93
CA HIS A 105 -0.22 7.99 -8.76
C HIS A 105 1.05 7.13 -8.83
N ILE A 106 2.18 7.73 -8.51
CA ILE A 106 3.48 7.06 -8.42
C ILE A 106 3.96 7.17 -6.98
N ALA A 107 4.12 6.03 -6.31
CA ALA A 107 4.78 5.96 -5.02
C ALA A 107 6.28 5.70 -5.20
N ARG A 108 7.13 6.52 -4.58
CA ARG A 108 8.58 6.38 -4.60
C ARG A 108 9.14 6.55 -3.20
N LYS A 109 9.98 5.62 -2.75
CA LYS A 109 10.75 5.79 -1.52
C LYS A 109 12.01 6.62 -1.80
N GLY A 110 12.09 7.80 -1.20
CA GLY A 110 13.23 8.71 -1.30
C GLY A 110 14.49 8.16 -0.64
N LYS A 111 15.63 8.79 -0.91
CA LYS A 111 16.92 8.42 -0.29
C LYS A 111 16.94 8.63 1.23
N ASP A 112 16.08 9.53 1.72
CA ASP A 112 15.85 9.79 3.15
C ASP A 112 14.92 8.76 3.81
N GLY A 113 14.44 7.77 3.04
CA GLY A 113 13.55 6.72 3.52
C GLY A 113 12.06 7.10 3.54
N ARG A 114 11.70 8.34 3.21
CA ARG A 114 10.29 8.77 3.18
C ARG A 114 9.61 8.32 1.90
N MET A 115 8.32 7.99 1.99
CA MET A 115 7.50 7.67 0.83
C MET A 115 6.88 8.94 0.25
N GLU A 116 7.18 9.21 -1.01
CA GLU A 116 6.67 10.33 -1.79
C GLU A 116 5.61 9.83 -2.78
N ILE A 117 4.50 10.55 -2.87
CA ILE A 117 3.47 10.33 -3.90
C ILE A 117 3.56 11.46 -4.91
N SER A 118 3.78 11.12 -6.17
CA SER A 118 3.70 12.04 -7.29
C SER A 118 2.67 11.55 -8.31
N THR A 119 2.43 12.34 -9.35
CA THR A 119 1.53 11.96 -10.44
C THR A 119 2.30 11.90 -11.76
N ALA A 120 1.84 11.05 -12.67
CA ALA A 120 2.28 11.04 -14.06
C ALA A 120 1.06 10.96 -14.98
N PRO A 121 1.01 11.75 -16.05
CA PRO A 121 -0.12 11.74 -16.98
C PRO A 121 -0.31 10.35 -17.59
N ILE A 122 -1.56 9.96 -17.80
CA ILE A 122 -1.89 8.75 -18.55
C ILE A 122 -1.60 9.05 -20.03
N PRO A 123 -0.78 8.22 -20.72
CA PRO A 123 -0.51 8.43 -22.13
C PRO A 123 -1.80 8.32 -22.94
N GLU A 124 -1.87 9.03 -24.06
CA GLU A 124 -2.98 8.89 -24.98
C GLU A 124 -3.08 7.44 -25.46
N MET A 125 -4.31 6.92 -25.49
CA MET A 125 -4.55 5.57 -25.97
C MET A 125 -4.13 5.46 -27.45
N PRO A 126 -3.31 4.47 -27.82
CA PRO A 126 -3.00 4.19 -29.22
C PRO A 126 -4.27 4.02 -30.08
N GLU A 127 -4.25 4.54 -31.30
CA GLU A 127 -5.41 4.53 -32.22
C GLU A 127 -5.95 3.11 -32.48
N GLU A 128 -5.06 2.12 -32.55
CA GLU A 128 -5.45 0.71 -32.72
C GLU A 128 -6.33 0.20 -31.57
N LEU A 129 -6.05 0.60 -30.32
CA LEU A 129 -6.85 0.22 -29.16
C LEU A 129 -8.18 0.98 -29.13
N LYS A 130 -8.19 2.25 -29.56
CA LYS A 130 -9.43 3.03 -29.68
C LYS A 130 -10.41 2.35 -30.65
N ARG A 131 -9.92 1.89 -31.80
CA ARG A 131 -10.74 1.15 -32.80
C ARG A 131 -11.32 -0.14 -32.23
N ILE A 132 -10.52 -0.95 -31.53
CA ILE A 132 -11.01 -2.20 -30.91
C ILE A 132 -12.13 -1.90 -29.90
N ILE A 133 -12.00 -0.86 -29.08
CA ILE A 133 -13.04 -0.49 -28.11
C ILE A 133 -14.32 -0.04 -28.83
N GLU A 134 -14.22 0.68 -29.94
CA GLU A 134 -15.38 1.08 -30.74
C GLU A 134 -16.07 -0.11 -31.43
N GLU A 135 -15.31 -1.08 -31.92
CA GLU A 135 -15.84 -2.31 -32.53
C GLU A 135 -16.53 -3.23 -31.51
N MET A 136 -16.11 -3.18 -30.24
CA MET A 136 -16.66 -3.99 -29.15
C MET A 136 -17.79 -3.30 -28.37
N LYS A 137 -18.12 -2.04 -28.67
CA LYS A 137 -19.25 -1.30 -28.07
C LYS A 137 -20.57 -1.68 -28.72
#